data_AF-A0A2M8GDX5-F1
#
_entry.id   AF-A0A2M8GDX5-F1
#
_cell.length_a   1.000
_cell.length_b   1.000
_cell.length_c   1.000
_cell.angle_alpha   90.00
_cell.angle_beta   90.00
_cell.angle_gamma   90.00
#
_symmetry.space_group_name_H-M   'P 1'
#
loop_
_entity.id
_entity.type
_entity.pdbx_description
1 polymer ?
#
loop_
_entity_poly.entity_id
_entity_poly.type
_entity_poly.pdbx_seq_one_letter_code
_entity_poly.pdbx_strand_id
1 'polypeptide(L)' 'MVVNLNHPVRGMIKMLGVPVKLKKTPGRPQLPPPLLGEHSEEILREIGYTDEQIGELVAAKVIKVAPAKPCC' A
#
# COMPACT_ATOMS: atom_id res chain seq x y z
N MET A 1 -11.45 15.28 12.86
CA MET A 1 -10.53 14.50 13.72
C MET A 1 -9.25 14.29 12.92
N VAL A 2 -8.10 14.68 13.47
CA VAL A 2 -6.79 14.48 12.81
C VAL A 2 -6.19 13.18 13.33
N VAL A 3 -5.72 12.32 12.43
CA VAL A 3 -5.07 11.04 12.73
C VAL A 3 -3.60 11.16 12.34
N ASN A 4 -2.71 10.71 13.22
CA ASN A 4 -1.29 10.61 12.92
C ASN A 4 -0.99 9.20 12.43
N LEU A 5 -0.38 9.08 11.25
CA LEU A 5 0.06 7.81 10.66
C LEU A 5 1.56 7.86 10.41
N ASN A 6 2.25 6.75 10.61
CA ASN A 6 3.68 6.66 10.29
C ASN A 6 3.86 6.19 8.84
N HIS A 7 4.32 7.08 7.97
CA HIS A 7 4.58 6.79 6.56
C HIS A 7 6.04 6.34 6.37
N PRO A 8 6.32 5.23 5.66
CA PRO A 8 7.66 4.66 5.51
C PRO A 8 8.73 5.65 5.06
N VAL A 9 8.37 6.58 4.18
CA VAL A 9 9.32 7.53 3.57
C VAL A 9 9.26 8.93 4.20
N ARG A 10 8.14 9.29 4.85
CA ARG A 10 7.88 10.68 5.31
C ARG A 10 7.74 10.82 6.82
N GLY A 11 7.86 9.73 7.58
CA GLY A 11 7.66 9.72 9.02
C GLY A 11 6.21 10.04 9.40
N MET A 12 6.00 10.75 10.50
CA MET A 12 4.66 11.04 11.02
C MET A 12 3.91 12.03 10.12
N ILE A 13 2.87 11.55 9.45
CA ILE A 13 1.96 12.38 8.65
C ILE A 13 0.64 12.61 9.39
N LYS A 14 0.10 13.82 9.27
CA LYS A 14 -1.23 14.18 9.76
C LYS A 14 -2.22 14.03 8.63
N MET A 15 -3.22 13.17 8.82
CA MET A 15 -4.27 12.93 7.84
C MET A 15 -5.65 13.16 8.47
N LEU A 16 -6.62 13.55 7.66
CA LEU A 16 -8.01 13.65 8.12
C LEU A 16 -8.54 12.23 8.35
N GLY A 17 -9.03 11.95 9.56
CA GLY A 17 -9.71 10.70 9.87
C GLY A 17 -11.13 10.65 9.28
N VAL A 18 -11.77 9.49 9.38
CA VAL A 18 -13.16 9.31 8.94
C VAL A 18 -14.08 10.24 9.76
N PRO A 19 -14.83 11.16 9.12
CA PRO A 19 -15.64 12.14 9.83
C PRO A 19 -16.90 11.51 10.47
N VAL A 20 -17.40 10.41 9.90
CA VAL A 20 -18.58 9.70 10.39
C VAL A 20 -18.16 8.60 11.37
N LYS A 21 -18.64 8.70 12.61
CA LYS A 21 -18.40 7.70 13.65
C LYS A 21 -19.52 6.67 13.66
N LEU A 22 -19.23 5.45 13.22
CA LEU A 22 -20.15 4.32 13.33
C LEU A 22 -19.91 3.57 14.65
N LYS A 23 -20.99 3.21 15.35
CA LYS A 23 -20.90 2.53 16.66
C LYS A 23 -20.42 1.08 16.55
N LYS A 24 -20.85 0.35 15.52
CA LYS A 24 -20.52 -1.08 15.33
C LYS A 24 -19.22 -1.30 14.55
N THR A 25 -18.94 -0.46 13.55
CA THR A 25 -17.79 -0.59 12.64
C THR A 25 -17.06 0.73 12.50
N PRO A 26 -16.29 1.15 13.52
CA PRO A 26 -15.61 2.44 13.49
C PRO A 26 -14.60 2.48 12.32
N GLY A 27 -14.86 3.33 11.33
CA GLY A 27 -13.92 3.58 10.24
C GLY A 27 -12.66 4.26 10.78
N ARG A 28 -11.50 3.64 10.56
CA ARG A 28 -10.19 4.17 10.95
C ARG A 28 -9.22 4.03 9.78
N PRO A 29 -8.37 5.03 9.50
CA PRO A 29 -7.22 4.83 8.61
C PRO A 29 -6.30 3.77 9.23
N GLN A 30 -6.19 2.59 8.63
CA GLN A 30 -5.40 1.47 9.18
C GLN A 30 -3.95 1.49 8.72
N LEU A 31 -3.70 1.94 7.50
CA LEU A 31 -2.39 1.89 6.86
C LEU A 31 -2.01 3.29 6.35
N PRO A 32 -0.71 3.63 6.35
CA PRO A 32 -0.24 4.79 5.61
C PRO A 32 -0.51 4.59 4.11
N PRO A 33 -0.55 5.67 3.32
CA PRO A 33 -0.65 5.54 1.87
C PRO A 33 0.53 4.67 1.35
N PRO A 34 0.25 3.73 0.44
CA PRO A 34 1.27 2.82 -0.08
C PRO A 34 2.27 3.57 -0.97
N LEU A 35 3.46 3.00 -1.12
CA LEU A 35 4.45 3.48 -2.08
C LEU A 35 4.09 3.10 -3.52
N LEU A 36 4.69 3.80 -4.48
CA LEU A 36 4.50 3.52 -5.91
C LEU A 36 5.00 2.11 -6.22
N GLY A 37 4.07 1.17 -6.46
CA GLY A 37 4.39 -0.22 -6.77
C GLY A 37 4.47 -1.16 -5.57
N GLU A 38 4.05 -0.73 -4.37
CA GLU A 38 4.21 -1.51 -3.12
C GLU A 38 3.46 -2.84 -3.13
N HIS A 39 2.27 -2.89 -3.71
CA HIS A 39 1.44 -4.10 -3.77
C HIS A 39 1.31 -4.66 -5.20
N SER A 40 2.12 -4.16 -6.14
CA SER A 40 2.00 -4.57 -7.54
C SER A 40 2.31 -6.05 -7.74
N GLU A 41 3.33 -6.60 -7.08
CA GLU A 41 3.64 -8.04 -7.15
C GLU A 41 2.55 -8.90 -6.49
N GLU A 42 2.03 -8.47 -5.34
CA GLU A 42 1.03 -9.22 -4.57
C GLU A 42 -0.27 -9.34 -5.37
N ILE A 43 -0.76 -8.23 -5.92
CA ILE A 43 -1.98 -8.21 -6.73
C ILE A 43 -1.80 -9.03 -8.02
N LEU A 44 -0.65 -8.95 -8.68
CA LEU A 44 -0.40 -9.71 -9.91
C LEU A 44 -0.36 -11.22 -9.64
N ARG A 45 0.21 -11.66 -8.51
CA ARG A 45 0.14 -13.06 -8.09
C ARG A 45 -1.30 -13.48 -7.75
N GLU A 46 -2.06 -12.63 -7.06
CA GLU A 46 -3.43 -12.94 -6.64
C GLU A 46 -4.38 -13.14 -7.84
N ILE A 47 -4.17 -12.37 -8.92
CA ILE A 47 -4.97 -12.50 -10.15
C ILE A 47 -4.44 -13.58 -11.11
N GLY A 48 -3.39 -14.32 -10.73
CA GLY A 48 -2.92 -15.52 -11.42
C GLY A 48 -1.75 -15.35 -12.40
N TYR A 49 -0.99 -14.26 -12.34
CA TYR A 49 0.27 -14.15 -13.10
C TYR A 49 1.37 -14.98 -12.45
N THR A 50 2.20 -15.62 -13.26
CA THR A 50 3.40 -16.32 -12.79
C THR A 50 4.52 -15.32 -12.48
N ASP A 51 5.46 -15.72 -11.60
CA ASP A 51 6.60 -14.88 -11.24
C ASP A 51 7.46 -14.52 -12.48
N GLU A 52 7.50 -15.41 -13.47
CA GLU A 52 8.14 -15.20 -14.77
C GLU A 52 7.49 -14.06 -15.56
N GLN A 53 6.15 -14.06 -15.67
CA GLN A 53 5.40 -13.00 -16.36
C GLN A 53 5.52 -11.65 -15.64
N ILE A 54 5.54 -11.67 -14.30
CA ILE A 54 5.76 -10.45 -13.50
C ILE A 54 7.16 -9.90 -13.79
N GLY A 55 8.17 -10.76 -13.87
CA GLY A 55 9.54 -10.39 -14.27
C GLY A 55 9.61 -9.76 -15.66
N GLU A 56 8.90 -10.31 -16.64
CA GLU A 56 8.81 -9.75 -17.99
C GLU A 56 8.15 -8.36 -18.00
N LEU A 57 7.07 -8.17 -17.24
CA LEU A 57 6.37 -6.88 -17.12
C LEU A 57 7.24 -5.81 -16.44
N VAL A 58 8.06 -6.21 -15.46
CA VAL A 58 9.05 -5.33 -14.82
C VAL A 58 10.15 -4.96 -15.82
N ALA A 59 10.67 -5.94 -16.57
CA ALA A 59 11.72 -5.73 -17.58
C ALA A 59 11.23 -4.82 -18.72
N ALA A 60 9.97 -5.00 -19.14
CA ALA A 60 9.29 -4.16 -20.12
C ALA A 60 8.92 -2.76 -19.58
N LYS A 61 9.19 -2.47 -18.30
CA LYS A 61 8.85 -1.22 -17.60
C LYS A 61 7.35 -0.89 -17.59
N VAL A 62 6.49 -1.89 -17.74
CA VAL A 62 5.03 -1.73 -17.69
C VAL A 62 4.56 -1.58 -16.24
N ILE A 63 5.21 -2.29 -15.32
CA ILE A 63 4.92 -2.23 -13.89
C ILE A 63 6.16 -1.82 -13.10
N LYS A 64 5.95 -1.16 -11.97
CA LYS A 64 7.00 -0.87 -10.98
C LYS A 64 6.70 -1.69 -9.73
N VAL A 65 7.68 -2.45 -9.26
CA VAL A 65 7.61 -3.14 -7.97
C VAL A 65 8.45 -2.31 -7.00
N ALA A 66 7.83 -1.81 -5.93
CA ALA A 66 8.58 -1.11 -4.90
C ALA A 66 9.42 -2.12 -4.12
N PRO A 67 10.59 -1.74 -3.57
CA PRO A 67 11.35 -2.65 -2.71
C PRO A 67 10.45 -3.08 -1.55
N ALA A 68 10.35 -4.40 -1.34
CA ALA A 68 9.65 -4.99 -0.21
C ALA A 68 10.04 -4.23 1.04
N LYS A 69 9.08 -3.52 1.63
CA LYS A 69 9.30 -2.81 2.88
C LYS A 69 9.78 -3.85 3.89
N PRO A 70 10.96 -3.70 4.51
CA PRO A 70 11.42 -4.66 5.49
C PRO A 70 10.37 -4.72 6.60
N CYS A 71 9.79 -5.91 6.80
CA CYS A 71 8.96 -6.21 7.95
C CYS A 71 9.78 -5.94 9.23
N CYS A 72 9.52 -4.80 9.86
CA CYS A 72 9.83 -4.48 11.26
C CYS A 72 8.71 -3.59 11.80
#